data_AF-A0A527Z7H7-F1
#
_entry.id   AF-A0A527Z7H7-F1
#
_cell.length_a   1.000
_cell.length_b   1.000
_cell.length_c   1.000
_cell.angle_alpha   90.00
_cell.angle_beta   90.00
_cell.angle_gamma   90.00
#
_symmetry.space_group_name_H-M   'P 1'
#
loop_
_entity.id
_entity.type
_entity.pdbx_description
1 polymer ?
#
loop_
_entity_poly.entity_id
_entity_poly.type
_entity_poly.pdbx_seq_one_letter_code
_entity_poly.pdbx_strand_id
1 'polypeptide(L)'
;AYVLVYREGGGLGGVETIGDPKLADKKIGIVGGTPPASNLAAAKLMRSAKTYPLMVDTRLAPSMAEVMIKDLLAGTIDAAIVWGPMAGYYAKKS
;
A
#
# COMPACT_ATOMS: atom_id res chain seq x y z
N ALA A 1 11.87 -7.08 3.04
CA ALA A 1 10.56 -7.20 3.71
C ALA A 1 9.61 -6.13 3.16
N TYR A 2 8.32 -6.46 3.06
CA TYR A 2 7.24 -5.50 2.77
C TYR A 2 6.54 -5.12 4.06
N VAL A 3 5.91 -3.95 4.08
CA VAL A 3 5.16 -3.45 5.24
C VAL A 3 3.80 -2.94 4.81
N LEU A 4 2.83 -3.01 5.73
CA LEU A 4 1.55 -2.33 5.61
C LEU A 4 1.68 -0.96 6.27
N VAL A 5 1.33 0.09 5.53
CA VAL A 5 1.30 1.46 6.02
C VAL A 5 -0.15 1.94 6.04
N TYR A 6 -0.58 2.54 7.14
CA TYR A 6 -1.90 3.12 7.30
C TYR A 6 -1.83 4.37 8.17
N ARG A 7 -2.86 5.23 8.13
CA ARG A 7 -2.94 6.41 8.98
C ARG A 7 -3.35 6.02 10.41
N GLU A 8 -2.71 6.64 11.40
CA GLU A 8 -3.17 6.55 12.78
C GLU A 8 -4.61 7.08 12.90
N GLY A 9 -5.43 6.45 13.74
CA GLY A 9 -6.86 6.77 13.86
C GLY A 9 -7.74 6.29 12.69
N GLY A 10 -7.17 5.69 11.64
CA GLY A 10 -7.91 5.18 10.46
C GLY A 10 -8.66 3.85 10.66
N GLY A 11 -8.80 3.38 11.90
CA GLY A 11 -9.47 2.12 12.24
C GLY A 11 -8.67 0.84 11.93
N LEU A 12 -7.42 0.98 11.46
CA LEU A 12 -6.51 -0.14 11.14
C LEU A 12 -5.44 -0.39 12.22
N GLY A 13 -5.60 0.22 13.39
CA GLY A 13 -4.70 -0.02 14.52
C GLY A 13 -4.66 -1.50 14.91
N GLY A 14 -3.44 -2.03 15.07
CA GLY A 14 -3.18 -3.41 15.45
C GLY A 14 -3.29 -4.44 14.32
N VAL A 15 -3.44 -4.01 13.05
CA VAL A 15 -3.37 -4.94 11.92
C VAL A 15 -1.93 -5.38 11.70
N GLU A 16 -1.68 -6.69 11.80
CA GLU A 16 -0.35 -7.29 11.61
C GLU A 16 -0.23 -8.13 10.33
N THR A 17 -1.35 -8.56 9.75
CA THR A 17 -1.36 -9.46 8.59
C THR A 17 -2.39 -9.04 7.54
N ILE A 18 -2.16 -9.42 6.29
CA ILE A 18 -3.08 -9.18 5.16
C ILE A 18 -4.41 -9.95 5.34
N GLY A 19 -4.42 -11.00 6.18
CA GLY A 19 -5.63 -11.76 6.49
C GLY A 19 -6.53 -11.12 7.54
N ASP A 20 -6.17 -9.96 8.09
CA ASP A 20 -6.96 -9.29 9.12
C ASP A 20 -8.33 -8.86 8.56
N PRO A 21 -9.45 -9.24 9.20
CA PRO A 21 -10.80 -8.88 8.76
C PRO A 21 -11.03 -7.37 8.60
N LYS A 22 -10.28 -6.52 9.34
CA LYS A 22 -10.37 -5.06 9.22
C LYS A 22 -10.02 -4.54 7.83
N LEU A 23 -9.34 -5.33 7.00
CA LEU A 23 -8.95 -4.99 5.64
C LEU A 23 -10.01 -5.30 4.58
N ALA A 24 -11.05 -6.07 4.90
CA ALA A 24 -12.01 -6.60 3.92
C ALA A 24 -12.71 -5.50 3.09
N ASP A 25 -13.07 -4.39 3.71
CA ASP A 25 -13.77 -3.26 3.07
C ASP A 25 -12.83 -2.08 2.76
N LYS A 26 -11.52 -2.30 2.81
CA LYS A 26 -10.52 -1.23 2.62
C LYS A 26 -10.01 -1.20 1.20
N LYS A 27 -9.69 0.01 0.74
CA LYS A 27 -9.01 0.24 -0.52
C LYS A 27 -7.50 0.20 -0.29
N ILE A 28 -6.88 -0.91 -0.70
CA ILE A 28 -5.44 -1.15 -0.43
C ILE A 28 -4.63 -0.81 -1.68
N GLY A 29 -3.62 0.04 -1.52
CA GLY A 29 -2.64 0.31 -2.56
C GLY A 29 -1.58 -0.79 -2.63
N ILE A 30 -1.27 -1.25 -3.85
CA ILE A 30 -0.25 -2.28 -4.09
C ILE A 30 0.44 -2.06 -5.44
N VAL A 31 1.75 -2.26 -5.50
CA VAL A 31 2.47 -2.31 -6.79
C VAL A 31 2.24 -3.68 -7.44
N GLY A 32 1.67 -3.70 -8.63
CA GLY A 32 1.36 -4.92 -9.37
C GLY A 32 2.62 -5.72 -9.74
N GLY A 33 2.51 -7.05 -9.81
CA GLY A 33 3.65 -7.92 -10.14
C GLY A 33 4.68 -8.10 -9.02
N THR A 34 4.43 -7.55 -7.83
CA THR A 34 5.27 -7.80 -6.64
C THR A 34 4.71 -8.97 -5.81
N PRO A 35 5.53 -9.65 -4.98
CA PRO A 35 5.07 -10.75 -4.13
C PRO A 35 3.80 -10.46 -3.30
N PRO A 36 3.64 -9.28 -2.66
CA PRO A 36 2.41 -8.99 -1.92
C PRO A 36 1.16 -8.95 -2.80
N ALA A 37 1.24 -8.62 -4.09
CA ALA A 37 0.06 -8.66 -4.97
C ALA A 37 -0.57 -10.05 -5.04
N SER A 38 0.24 -11.12 -5.07
CA SER A 38 -0.23 -12.50 -4.99
C SER A 38 -0.88 -12.81 -3.64
N ASN A 39 -0.33 -12.27 -2.55
CA ASN A 39 -0.88 -12.45 -1.20
C ASN A 39 -2.24 -11.75 -1.04
N LEU A 40 -2.41 -10.52 -1.57
CA LEU A 40 -3.72 -9.86 -1.60
C LEU A 40 -4.73 -10.65 -2.44
N ALA A 41 -4.30 -11.22 -3.57
CA ALA A 41 -5.16 -12.02 -4.42
C ALA A 41 -5.66 -13.26 -3.67
N ALA A 42 -4.77 -13.98 -2.99
CA ALA A 42 -5.13 -15.11 -2.14
C ALA A 42 -6.08 -14.72 -1.01
N ALA A 43 -5.91 -13.53 -0.43
CA ALA A 43 -6.80 -12.96 0.59
C ALA A 43 -8.11 -12.36 0.03
N LYS A 44 -8.35 -12.43 -1.29
CA LYS A 44 -9.52 -11.86 -1.98
C LYS A 44 -9.66 -10.33 -1.86
N LEU A 45 -8.58 -9.63 -1.51
CA LEU A 45 -8.54 -8.17 -1.32
C LEU A 45 -8.24 -7.41 -2.62
N MET A 46 -7.94 -8.09 -3.72
CA MET A 46 -7.66 -7.44 -5.01
C MET A 46 -8.87 -6.72 -5.61
N ARG A 47 -10.10 -7.07 -5.20
CA ARG A 47 -11.33 -6.45 -5.75
C ARG A 47 -11.43 -4.96 -5.42
N SER A 48 -11.00 -4.56 -4.23
CA SER A 48 -10.98 -3.17 -3.78
C SER A 48 -9.60 -2.53 -3.91
N ALA A 49 -8.58 -3.26 -4.37
CA ALA A 49 -7.22 -2.77 -4.42
C ALA A 49 -7.00 -1.72 -5.53
N LYS A 50 -6.15 -0.72 -5.24
CA LYS A 50 -5.60 0.18 -6.25
C LYS A 50 -4.22 -0.32 -6.65
N THR A 51 -4.09 -0.81 -7.87
CA THR A 51 -2.81 -1.33 -8.40
C THR A 51 -1.99 -0.21 -9.02
N TYR A 52 -0.72 -0.13 -8.66
CA TYR A 52 0.27 0.80 -9.21
C TYR A 52 1.27 0.05 -10.11
N PRO A 53 1.80 0.68 -11.16
CA PRO A 53 2.74 0.04 -12.09
C PRO A 53 4.11 -0.24 -11.43
N LEU A 54 4.67 -1.42 -11.67
CA LEU A 54 6.04 -1.75 -11.24
C LEU A 54 7.10 -1.08 -12.11
N MET A 55 6.87 -1.10 -13.42
CA MET A 55 7.80 -0.55 -14.41
C MET A 55 7.46 0.93 -14.65
N VAL A 56 8.26 1.81 -14.08
CA VAL A 56 8.11 3.26 -14.20
C VAL A 56 9.48 3.87 -14.51
N ASP A 57 9.53 4.81 -15.45
CA ASP A 57 10.70 5.66 -15.65
C ASP A 57 10.72 6.75 -14.59
N THR A 58 11.53 6.55 -13.55
CA THR A 58 11.60 7.47 -12.41
C THR A 58 12.27 8.82 -12.73
N ARG A 59 12.81 9.00 -13.94
CA ARG A 59 13.29 10.31 -14.42
C ARG A 59 12.13 11.22 -14.82
N LEU A 60 11.00 10.61 -15.21
CA LEU A 60 9.82 11.30 -15.73
C LEU A 60 8.65 11.28 -14.74
N ALA A 61 8.65 10.33 -13.80
CA ALA A 61 7.57 10.15 -12.83
C ALA A 61 8.13 9.89 -11.42
N PRO A 62 7.39 10.26 -10.36
CA PRO A 62 7.77 9.90 -8.99
C PRO A 62 7.80 8.39 -8.80
N SER A 63 8.48 7.92 -7.76
CA SER A 63 8.41 6.50 -7.38
C SER A 63 7.00 6.12 -6.96
N MET A 64 6.58 4.89 -7.23
CA MET A 64 5.23 4.46 -6.83
C MET A 64 5.05 4.43 -5.31
N ALA A 65 6.11 4.22 -4.53
CA ALA A 65 6.02 4.37 -3.07
C ALA A 65 5.64 5.80 -2.67
N GLU A 66 6.25 6.81 -3.29
CA GLU A 66 5.91 8.21 -3.03
C GLU A 66 4.44 8.50 -3.37
N VAL A 67 4.00 8.05 -4.55
CA VAL A 67 2.60 8.21 -4.99
C VAL A 67 1.64 7.53 -4.03
N MET A 68 1.93 6.29 -3.62
CA MET A 68 1.11 5.54 -2.68
C MET A 68 1.01 6.23 -1.32
N ILE A 69 2.11 6.79 -0.79
CA ILE A 69 2.06 7.56 0.46
C ILE A 69 1.24 8.84 0.31
N LYS A 70 1.36 9.56 -0.81
CA LYS A 70 0.51 10.73 -1.10
C LYS A 70 -0.97 10.36 -1.21
N ASP A 71 -1.28 9.26 -1.88
CA ASP A 71 -2.64 8.74 -2.00
C ASP A 71 -3.19 8.27 -0.66
N LEU A 72 -2.35 7.71 0.22
CA LEU A 72 -2.71 7.36 1.58
C LEU A 72 -3.04 8.63 2.39
N LEU A 73 -2.27 9.70 2.27
CA LEU A 73 -2.56 10.96 2.98
C LEU A 73 -3.81 11.67 2.43
N ALA A 74 -4.03 11.61 1.12
CA ALA A 74 -5.21 12.16 0.47
C ALA A 74 -6.50 11.35 0.72
N GLY A 75 -6.40 10.16 1.32
CA GLY A 75 -7.54 9.26 1.53
C GLY A 75 -8.00 8.53 0.27
N THR A 76 -7.23 8.57 -0.82
CA THR A 76 -7.48 7.80 -2.05
C THR A 76 -7.41 6.30 -1.81
N ILE A 77 -6.53 5.89 -0.88
CA ILE A 77 -6.39 4.53 -0.36
C ILE A 77 -6.41 4.57 1.18
N ASP A 78 -6.85 3.48 1.81
CA ASP A 78 -6.91 3.35 3.27
C ASP A 78 -5.62 2.77 3.86
N ALA A 79 -4.93 1.93 3.08
CA ALA A 79 -3.65 1.33 3.44
C ALA A 79 -2.78 1.14 2.19
N ALA A 80 -1.47 1.06 2.39
CA ALA A 80 -0.49 0.86 1.33
C ALA A 80 0.45 -0.28 1.70
N ILE A 81 0.63 -1.26 0.81
CA ILE A 81 1.65 -2.29 0.97
C ILE A 81 2.87 -1.92 0.13
N VAL A 82 3.96 -1.58 0.83
CA VAL A 82 5.15 -0.95 0.23
C VAL A 82 6.39 -1.69 0.71
N TRP A 83 7.46 -1.66 -0.10
CA TRP A 83 8.75 -2.21 0.32
C TRP A 83 9.30 -1.41 1.51
N GLY A 84 9.72 -2.11 2.57
CA GLY A 84 10.03 -1.51 3.88
C GLY A 84 10.96 -0.29 3.85
N PRO A 85 12.11 -0.35 3.17
CA PRO A 85 13.02 0.80 3.06
C PRO A 85 12.37 2.05 2.42
N MET A 86 11.56 1.86 1.37
CA MET A 86 10.84 2.97 0.74
C MET A 86 9.72 3.49 1.63
N ALA A 87 8.99 2.60 2.30
CA ALA A 87 7.94 2.99 3.24
C ALA A 87 8.50 3.88 4.36
N GLY A 88 9.60 3.48 5.00
CA GLY A 88 10.24 4.28 6.04
C GLY A 88 10.76 5.62 5.55
N TYR A 89 11.37 5.67 4.36
CA TYR A 89 11.86 6.92 3.78
C TYR A 89 10.72 7.89 3.45
N TYR A 90 9.69 7.43 2.73
CA TYR A 90 8.61 8.31 2.27
C TYR A 90 7.64 8.69 3.37
N ALA A 91 7.38 7.82 4.36
CA ALA A 91 6.57 8.17 5.53
C ALA A 91 7.24 9.25 6.39
N LYS A 92 8.57 9.32 6.44
CA LYS A 92 9.30 10.38 7.16
C LYS A 92 9.29 11.72 6.41
N LYS A 93 9.18 11.69 5.08
CA LYS A 93 9.24 12.88 4.22
C LYS A 93 7.86 13.54 4.04
N SER A 94 6.79 12.87 4.45
CA SER A 94 5.42 13.26 4.17
C SER A 94 4.77 14.09 5.26
#